data_AF-A0A1Q3ZYP6-F1
#
_entry.id   AF-A0A1Q3ZYP6-F1
#
_cell.length_a   1.000
_cell.length_b   1.000
_cell.length_c   1.000
_cell.angle_alpha   90.00
_cell.angle_beta   90.00
_cell.angle_gamma   90.00
#
_symmetry.space_group_name_H-M   'P 1'
#
loop_
_entity.id
_entity.type
_entity.pdbx_description
1 polymer ?
#
loop_
_entity_poly.entity_id
_entity_poly.type
_entity_poly.pdbx_seq_one_letter_code
_entity_poly.pdbx_strand_id
1 'polypeptide(L)'
;MDDLGRTPARVSTGTLPGRDDVERLVDDAYRYGLASRDGEIATYIPRLAQADPELFGVSVAEVDGAVHTAGDADAVFSIQSISKAFVYALVCEELGHETVRERVGVNNTGLAFNSVVAIELNDGHPMNPMVNAGAIATTALVPAASAEERWARIQHGLSAFAGRRLELDGEVYTSEADTNQRNRAIGTLLQAYGRIDADPLAAVDVYTRQCSLLVSAADLAVMGATLADGGVNPVTGERVVSPAVARDTLAVLASTGLYERSGEWLFEIGLPGKSGVAGGIVTISPGKGGIGVFSPRLDSAGNSVRGQRATRFLSRALGLDVFASEAHEHGPYPYTREMGSA
;
A
#
# COMPACT_ATOMS: atom_id res chain seq x y z
N MET A 1 26.24 0.68 -7.19
CA MET A 1 25.89 1.00 -8.59
C MET A 1 24.74 0.08 -8.98
N ASP A 2 23.55 0.64 -9.20
CA ASP A 2 22.36 -0.13 -9.59
C ASP A 2 22.58 -0.74 -10.99
N ASP A 3 22.67 -2.07 -11.09
CA ASP A 3 22.78 -2.81 -12.38
C ASP A 3 21.40 -3.00 -13.06
N LEU A 4 20.42 -2.15 -12.73
CA LEU A 4 19.08 -2.17 -13.33
C LEU A 4 19.09 -1.88 -14.84
N GLY A 5 20.16 -1.27 -15.35
CA GLY A 5 20.34 -1.04 -16.79
C GLY A 5 20.41 -2.32 -17.63
N ARG A 6 20.69 -3.47 -17.01
CA ARG A 6 20.68 -4.79 -17.66
C ARG A 6 19.34 -5.51 -17.60
N THR A 7 18.42 -5.09 -16.73
CA THR A 7 17.06 -5.65 -16.66
C THR A 7 16.20 -5.01 -17.75
N PRO A 8 15.77 -5.77 -18.78
CA PRO A 8 14.89 -5.23 -19.82
C PRO A 8 13.60 -4.71 -19.19
N ALA A 9 13.17 -3.52 -19.58
CA ALA A 9 11.82 -3.05 -19.26
C ALA A 9 10.85 -3.71 -20.25
N ARG A 10 9.83 -4.37 -19.71
CA ARG A 10 8.73 -4.95 -20.49
C ARG A 10 7.50 -4.06 -20.37
N VAL A 11 6.72 -3.92 -21.43
CA VAL A 11 5.35 -3.41 -21.32
C VAL A 11 4.37 -4.58 -21.37
N SER A 12 3.46 -4.65 -20.39
CA SER A 12 2.32 -5.58 -20.43
C SER A 12 1.02 -4.78 -20.33
N THR A 13 0.11 -4.97 -21.28
CA THR A 13 -1.24 -4.37 -21.26
C THR A 13 -2.32 -5.37 -20.81
N GLY A 14 -1.92 -6.60 -20.43
CA GLY A 14 -2.81 -7.70 -20.07
C GLY A 14 -2.27 -8.49 -18.88
N THR A 15 -2.26 -9.82 -18.99
CA THR A 15 -1.83 -10.73 -17.91
C THR A 15 -0.31 -10.76 -17.72
N LEU A 16 0.13 -11.36 -16.61
CA LEU A 16 1.53 -11.66 -16.36
C LEU A 16 2.06 -12.75 -17.31
N PRO A 17 3.39 -12.92 -17.44
CA PRO A 17 3.95 -14.05 -18.19
C PRO A 17 3.60 -15.40 -17.55
N GLY A 18 4.01 -16.49 -18.18
CA GLY A 18 3.77 -17.84 -17.64
C GLY A 18 4.36 -18.01 -16.24
N ARG A 19 3.73 -18.88 -15.44
CA ARG A 19 4.09 -19.16 -14.04
C ARG A 19 5.60 -19.28 -13.80
N ASP A 20 6.29 -20.13 -14.56
CA ASP A 20 7.74 -20.36 -14.41
C ASP A 20 8.57 -19.08 -14.62
N ASP A 21 8.10 -18.15 -15.46
CA ASP A 21 8.74 -16.85 -15.65
C ASP A 21 8.51 -15.93 -14.45
N VAL A 22 7.29 -15.92 -13.89
CA VAL A 22 6.98 -15.12 -12.71
C VAL A 22 7.77 -15.62 -11.50
N GLU A 23 7.78 -16.93 -11.24
CA GLU A 23 8.56 -17.55 -10.14
C GLU A 23 10.05 -17.19 -10.25
N ARG A 24 10.64 -17.35 -11.44
CA ARG A 24 12.05 -16.97 -11.69
C ARG A 24 12.31 -15.49 -11.44
N LEU A 25 11.41 -14.60 -11.90
CA LEU A 25 11.58 -13.16 -11.72
C LEU A 25 11.39 -12.71 -10.26
N VAL A 26 10.55 -13.40 -9.49
CA VAL A 26 10.43 -13.19 -8.03
C VAL A 26 11.73 -13.58 -7.33
N ASP A 27 12.32 -14.73 -7.68
CA ASP A 27 13.62 -15.14 -7.18
C ASP A 27 14.75 -14.15 -7.56
N ASP A 28 14.76 -13.67 -8.81
CA ASP A 28 15.73 -12.68 -9.27
C ASP A 28 15.58 -11.35 -8.51
N ALA A 29 14.34 -10.92 -8.26
CA ALA A 29 14.05 -9.72 -7.47
C ALA A 29 14.51 -9.86 -6.02
N TYR A 30 14.29 -11.03 -5.41
CA TYR A 30 14.81 -11.36 -4.09
C TYR A 30 16.34 -11.30 -4.07
N ARG A 31 17.04 -11.93 -5.01
CA ARG A 31 18.51 -11.85 -5.08
C ARG A 31 19.01 -10.41 -5.30
N TYR A 32 18.31 -9.62 -6.12
CA TYR A 32 18.64 -8.21 -6.37
C TYR A 32 18.48 -7.32 -5.14
N GLY A 33 17.43 -7.55 -4.34
CA GLY A 33 17.20 -6.85 -3.07
C GLY A 33 18.19 -7.27 -1.99
N LEU A 34 18.47 -8.57 -1.88
CA LEU A 34 19.35 -9.17 -0.86
C LEU A 34 20.78 -8.62 -0.92
N ALA A 35 21.23 -8.15 -2.09
CA ALA A 35 22.54 -7.55 -2.29
C ALA A 35 22.77 -6.23 -1.51
N SER A 36 21.71 -5.57 -1.02
CA SER A 36 21.82 -4.37 -0.17
C SER A 36 21.68 -4.72 1.31
N ARG A 37 22.47 -4.03 2.14
CA ARG A 37 22.38 -4.04 3.61
C ARG A 37 22.13 -2.64 4.18
N ASP A 38 21.76 -1.69 3.32
CA ASP A 38 21.60 -0.29 3.70
C ASP A 38 20.29 -0.08 4.50
N GLY A 39 20.20 1.06 5.17
CA GLY A 39 19.06 1.44 5.99
C GLY A 39 19.16 0.94 7.44
N GLU A 40 18.23 1.40 8.26
CA GLU A 40 18.19 1.17 9.71
C GLU A 40 16.82 0.64 10.13
N ILE A 41 16.76 -0.16 11.19
CA ILE A 41 15.48 -0.61 11.77
C ILE A 41 14.79 0.58 12.45
N ALA A 42 13.46 0.63 12.40
CA ALA A 42 12.69 1.59 13.18
C ALA A 42 12.87 1.36 14.69
N THR A 43 13.43 2.34 15.40
CA THR A 43 13.73 2.23 16.83
C THR A 43 12.78 3.01 17.75
N TYR A 44 11.93 3.87 17.20
CA TYR A 44 11.04 4.71 18.00
C TYR A 44 9.83 3.96 18.57
N ILE A 45 9.51 2.77 18.02
CA ILE A 45 8.60 1.79 18.63
C ILE A 45 9.47 0.67 19.20
N PRO A 46 9.60 0.54 20.53
CA PRO A 46 10.48 -0.43 21.17
C PRO A 46 10.34 -1.87 20.65
N ARG A 47 9.12 -2.30 20.29
CA ARG A 47 8.90 -3.63 19.74
C ARG A 47 9.49 -3.81 18.33
N LEU A 48 9.42 -2.78 17.47
CA LEU A 48 10.00 -2.83 16.12
C LEU A 48 11.54 -2.85 16.16
N ALA A 49 12.15 -2.26 17.20
CA ALA A 49 13.60 -2.27 17.40
C ALA A 49 14.18 -3.68 17.59
N GLN A 50 13.33 -4.67 17.85
CA GLN A 50 13.69 -6.08 18.04
C GLN A 50 13.55 -6.92 16.76
N ALA A 51 13.13 -6.32 15.64
CA ALA A 51 13.02 -7.02 14.37
C ALA A 51 14.41 -7.52 13.91
N ASP A 52 14.44 -8.73 13.34
CA ASP A 52 15.67 -9.25 12.73
C ASP A 52 15.97 -8.47 11.44
N PRO A 53 17.08 -7.70 11.37
CA PRO A 53 17.43 -6.88 10.22
C PRO A 53 17.72 -7.68 8.95
N GLU A 54 17.88 -9.00 9.05
CA GLU A 54 18.21 -9.88 7.93
C GLU A 54 16.99 -10.44 7.21
N LEU A 55 15.81 -10.42 7.84
CA LEU A 55 14.56 -10.90 7.23
C LEU A 55 14.29 -10.16 5.92
N PHE A 56 14.04 -10.94 4.87
CA PHE A 56 13.64 -10.39 3.59
C PHE A 56 12.72 -11.35 2.83
N GLY A 57 11.48 -10.93 2.60
CA GLY A 57 10.48 -11.67 1.84
C GLY A 57 9.96 -10.87 0.65
N VAL A 58 9.72 -11.55 -0.46
CA VAL A 58 9.09 -11.01 -1.67
C VAL A 58 7.96 -11.96 -2.09
N SER A 59 6.79 -11.40 -2.41
CA SER A 59 5.65 -12.15 -2.91
C SER A 59 4.94 -11.40 -4.02
N VAL A 60 4.50 -12.13 -5.04
CA VAL A 60 3.60 -11.65 -6.11
C VAL A 60 2.35 -12.52 -6.08
N ALA A 61 1.18 -11.89 -5.98
CA ALA A 61 -0.10 -12.56 -6.12
C ALA A 61 -0.79 -12.04 -7.38
N GLU A 62 -1.19 -12.96 -8.25
CA GLU A 62 -1.89 -12.66 -9.49
C GLU A 62 -3.40 -12.50 -9.21
N VAL A 63 -4.10 -11.79 -10.09
CA VAL A 63 -5.58 -11.68 -10.00
C VAL A 63 -6.29 -13.02 -10.19
N ASP A 64 -5.64 -14.03 -10.75
CA ASP A 64 -6.19 -15.39 -10.91
C ASP A 64 -5.96 -16.31 -9.70
N GLY A 65 -5.29 -15.82 -8.66
CA GLY A 65 -5.03 -16.53 -7.41
C GLY A 65 -3.68 -17.22 -7.32
N ALA A 66 -2.86 -17.23 -8.36
CA ALA A 66 -1.49 -17.73 -8.25
C ALA A 66 -0.64 -16.84 -7.33
N VAL A 67 0.14 -17.46 -6.44
CA VAL A 67 1.04 -16.77 -5.50
C VAL A 67 2.45 -17.31 -5.64
N HIS A 68 3.40 -16.40 -5.81
CA HIS A 68 4.82 -16.68 -6.06
C HIS A 68 5.66 -15.98 -5.00
N THR A 69 6.48 -16.73 -4.27
CA THR A 69 7.19 -16.24 -3.09
C THR A 69 8.68 -16.57 -3.14
N ALA A 70 9.50 -15.66 -2.60
CA ALA A 70 10.92 -15.92 -2.35
C ALA A 70 11.35 -15.35 -0.99
N GLY A 71 12.31 -16.02 -0.34
CA GLY A 71 12.84 -15.63 0.96
C GLY A 71 11.84 -15.82 2.10
N ASP A 72 11.87 -14.90 3.06
CA ASP A 72 11.05 -14.92 4.28
C ASP A 72 9.62 -14.37 4.03
N ALA A 73 8.99 -14.77 2.93
CA ALA A 73 7.71 -14.20 2.49
C ALA A 73 6.55 -14.42 3.48
N ASP A 74 6.63 -15.49 4.29
CA ASP A 74 5.65 -15.84 5.33
C ASP A 74 6.01 -15.28 6.72
N ALA A 75 7.13 -14.58 6.87
CA ALA A 75 7.49 -13.95 8.13
C ALA A 75 6.44 -12.90 8.50
N VAL A 76 5.90 -13.00 9.72
CA VAL A 76 4.84 -12.12 10.20
C VAL A 76 5.42 -10.85 10.81
N PHE A 77 4.79 -9.73 10.51
CA PHE A 77 5.10 -8.41 11.03
C PHE A 77 3.84 -7.55 11.14
N SER A 78 3.91 -6.48 11.92
CA SER A 78 2.80 -5.55 12.07
C SER A 78 2.57 -4.74 10.77
N ILE A 79 1.33 -4.70 10.29
CA ILE A 79 0.92 -4.05 9.03
C ILE A 79 1.20 -2.54 8.99
N GLN A 80 1.18 -1.89 10.16
CA GLN A 80 1.48 -0.48 10.31
C GLN A 80 0.64 0.40 9.36
N SER A 81 1.20 1.49 8.86
CA SER A 81 0.55 2.43 7.95
C SER A 81 0.05 1.83 6.63
N ILE A 82 0.35 0.56 6.32
CA ILE A 82 -0.23 -0.11 5.15
C ILE A 82 -1.74 -0.29 5.32
N SER A 83 -2.22 -0.47 6.55
CA SER A 83 -3.66 -0.62 6.87
C SER A 83 -4.50 0.55 6.35
N LYS A 84 -3.94 1.76 6.30
CA LYS A 84 -4.62 3.00 5.89
C LYS A 84 -5.28 2.89 4.52
N ALA A 85 -4.59 2.23 3.59
CA ALA A 85 -5.06 2.04 2.21
C ALA A 85 -6.37 1.25 2.18
N PHE A 86 -6.38 0.15 2.93
CA PHE A 86 -7.49 -0.79 2.94
C PHE A 86 -8.65 -0.30 3.81
N VAL A 87 -8.37 0.39 4.93
CA VAL A 87 -9.43 1.04 5.73
C VAL A 87 -10.08 2.18 4.95
N TYR A 88 -9.32 2.94 4.15
CA TYR A 88 -9.90 3.91 3.21
C TYR A 88 -10.85 3.26 2.22
N ALA A 89 -10.45 2.13 1.61
CA ALA A 89 -11.31 1.39 0.69
C ALA A 89 -12.63 0.96 1.36
N LEU A 90 -12.57 0.39 2.58
CA LEU A 90 -13.76 -0.02 3.34
C LEU A 90 -14.69 1.16 3.63
N VAL A 91 -14.16 2.32 4.00
CA VAL A 91 -14.98 3.52 4.29
C VAL A 91 -15.59 4.11 3.02
N CYS A 92 -14.87 4.10 1.90
CA CYS A 92 -15.42 4.51 0.61
C CYS A 92 -16.55 3.60 0.13
N GLU A 93 -16.47 2.29 0.39
CA GLU A 93 -17.54 1.34 0.08
C GLU A 93 -18.82 1.64 0.88
N GLU A 94 -18.67 1.95 2.17
CA GLU A 94 -19.82 2.20 3.07
C GLU A 94 -20.45 3.59 2.89
N LEU A 95 -19.62 4.63 2.67
CA LEU A 95 -20.07 6.03 2.68
C LEU A 95 -20.09 6.69 1.30
N GLY A 96 -19.52 6.04 0.29
CA GLY A 96 -19.35 6.63 -1.04
C GLY A 96 -18.18 7.60 -1.12
N HIS A 97 -17.55 7.64 -2.29
CA HIS A 97 -16.31 8.38 -2.49
C HIS A 97 -16.43 9.90 -2.35
N GLU A 98 -17.61 10.49 -2.61
CA GLU A 98 -17.82 11.94 -2.49
C GLU A 98 -17.71 12.40 -1.04
N THR A 99 -18.42 11.70 -0.14
CA THR A 99 -18.39 11.96 1.30
C THR A 99 -17.00 11.78 1.88
N VAL A 100 -16.30 10.69 1.51
CA VAL A 100 -14.93 10.47 2.00
C VAL A 100 -13.97 11.51 1.44
N ARG A 101 -14.09 11.88 0.17
CA ARG A 101 -13.26 12.94 -0.45
C ARG A 101 -13.48 14.30 0.22
N GLU A 102 -14.70 14.64 0.60
CA GLU A 102 -15.01 15.89 1.31
C GLU A 102 -14.46 15.92 2.74
N ARG A 103 -14.55 14.80 3.47
CA ARG A 103 -14.14 14.74 4.88
C ARG A 103 -12.65 14.46 5.08
N VAL A 104 -12.03 13.70 4.18
CA VAL A 104 -10.65 13.21 4.31
C VAL A 104 -9.73 13.77 3.22
N GLY A 105 -10.22 13.89 1.99
CA GLY A 105 -9.43 14.36 0.84
C GLY A 105 -8.63 13.28 0.12
N VAL A 106 -7.95 13.70 -0.95
CA VAL A 106 -7.13 12.86 -1.85
C VAL A 106 -5.83 13.54 -2.29
N ASN A 107 -5.51 14.71 -1.71
CA ASN A 107 -4.40 15.57 -2.13
C ASN A 107 -3.21 15.45 -1.18
N ASN A 108 -2.01 15.53 -1.74
CA ASN A 108 -0.78 15.53 -0.95
C ASN A 108 -0.69 16.83 -0.11
N THR A 109 -0.11 16.74 1.09
CA THR A 109 0.11 17.90 1.97
C THR A 109 1.41 18.63 1.66
N GLY A 110 2.35 17.99 0.96
CA GLY A 110 3.72 18.51 0.77
C GLY A 110 4.56 18.53 2.06
N LEU A 111 4.05 17.96 3.15
CA LEU A 111 4.69 17.91 4.47
C LEU A 111 4.74 16.48 4.98
N ALA A 112 5.45 16.28 6.10
CA ALA A 112 5.59 14.97 6.70
C ALA A 112 4.26 14.33 7.11
N PHE A 113 4.22 13.00 7.06
CA PHE A 113 2.99 12.21 7.24
C PHE A 113 2.30 12.37 8.61
N ASN A 114 3.01 12.89 9.60
CA ASN A 114 2.53 13.16 10.95
C ASN A 114 2.51 14.67 11.26
N SER A 115 2.55 15.54 10.24
CA SER A 115 2.63 16.99 10.38
C SER A 115 1.34 17.58 10.94
N VAL A 116 1.40 18.13 12.14
CA VAL A 116 0.30 18.93 12.72
C VAL A 116 0.15 20.28 12.01
N VAL A 117 1.25 20.80 11.44
CA VAL A 117 1.24 22.04 10.65
C VAL A 117 0.38 21.87 9.39
N ALA A 118 0.38 20.68 8.79
CA ALA A 118 -0.49 20.40 7.65
C ALA A 118 -1.98 20.53 8.02
N ILE A 119 -2.36 20.13 9.24
CA ILE A 119 -3.74 20.23 9.72
C ILE A 119 -4.12 21.70 9.91
N GLU A 120 -3.28 22.47 10.60
CA GLU A 120 -3.48 23.90 10.85
C GLU A 120 -3.57 24.72 9.55
N LEU A 121 -2.68 24.46 8.59
CA LEU A 121 -2.66 25.17 7.30
C LEU A 121 -3.88 24.88 6.41
N ASN A 122 -4.64 23.83 6.70
CA ASN A 122 -5.79 23.40 5.92
C ASN A 122 -7.09 23.45 6.75
N ASP A 123 -7.18 24.35 7.74
CA ASP A 123 -8.39 24.54 8.58
C ASP A 123 -8.92 23.21 9.15
N GLY A 124 -8.00 22.41 9.69
CA GLY A 124 -8.28 21.10 10.26
C GLY A 124 -8.36 19.96 9.25
N HIS A 125 -8.47 20.23 7.95
CA HIS A 125 -8.68 19.20 6.93
C HIS A 125 -7.43 18.31 6.76
N PRO A 126 -7.56 16.97 6.82
CA PRO A 126 -6.40 16.06 6.79
C PRO A 126 -5.78 15.85 5.40
N MET A 127 -6.47 16.30 4.35
CA MET A 127 -6.06 16.32 2.93
C MET A 127 -5.95 14.99 2.20
N ASN A 128 -5.55 13.90 2.84
CA ASN A 128 -5.59 12.54 2.26
C ASN A 128 -5.59 11.45 3.34
N PRO A 129 -5.96 10.20 3.02
CA PRO A 129 -6.07 9.13 4.01
C PRO A 129 -4.73 8.50 4.41
N MET A 130 -3.64 8.79 3.68
CA MET A 130 -2.35 8.11 3.85
C MET A 130 -1.45 8.77 4.91
N VAL A 131 -1.73 10.02 5.26
CA VAL A 131 -1.16 10.70 6.44
C VAL A 131 -1.90 10.30 7.73
N ASN A 132 -1.27 10.45 8.90
CA ASN A 132 -1.85 9.99 10.17
C ASN A 132 -3.17 10.69 10.48
N ALA A 133 -3.28 11.99 10.20
CA ALA A 133 -4.51 12.75 10.43
C ALA A 133 -5.68 12.17 9.62
N GLY A 134 -5.46 11.91 8.33
CA GLY A 134 -6.49 11.35 7.47
C GLY A 134 -6.81 9.91 7.81
N ALA A 135 -5.82 9.11 8.21
CA ALA A 135 -6.06 7.75 8.67
C ALA A 135 -6.90 7.69 9.95
N ILE A 136 -6.64 8.57 10.93
CA ILE A 136 -7.44 8.68 12.16
C ILE A 136 -8.85 9.16 11.81
N ALA A 137 -9.00 10.17 10.94
CA ALA A 137 -10.29 10.63 10.47
C ALA A 137 -11.07 9.53 9.74
N THR A 138 -10.41 8.81 8.82
CA THR A 138 -10.99 7.67 8.08
C THR A 138 -11.43 6.57 9.05
N THR A 139 -10.60 6.25 10.05
CA THR A 139 -10.95 5.29 11.10
C THR A 139 -12.20 5.74 11.86
N ALA A 140 -12.29 7.02 12.23
CA ALA A 140 -13.45 7.57 12.92
C ALA A 140 -14.74 7.54 12.08
N LEU A 141 -14.61 7.55 10.74
CA LEU A 141 -15.73 7.48 9.79
C LEU A 141 -16.28 6.07 9.57
N VAL A 142 -15.58 5.00 9.99
CA VAL A 142 -16.11 3.63 9.91
C VAL A 142 -17.43 3.56 10.70
N PRO A 143 -18.57 3.28 10.05
CA PRO A 143 -19.88 3.25 10.70
C PRO A 143 -19.94 2.18 11.78
N ALA A 144 -20.17 2.60 13.03
CA ALA A 144 -20.26 1.72 14.19
C ALA A 144 -20.93 2.45 15.36
N ALA A 145 -21.63 1.70 16.21
CA ALA A 145 -22.23 2.23 17.44
C ALA A 145 -21.22 2.36 18.60
N SER A 146 -20.06 1.70 18.50
CA SER A 146 -19.01 1.72 19.52
C SER A 146 -17.61 1.55 18.93
N ALA A 147 -16.56 1.85 19.71
CA ALA A 147 -15.17 1.64 19.31
C ALA A 147 -14.85 0.16 19.07
N GLU A 148 -15.43 -0.74 19.87
CA GLU A 148 -15.23 -2.19 19.74
C GLU A 148 -15.90 -2.75 18.48
N GLU A 149 -17.11 -2.29 18.15
CA GLU A 149 -17.74 -2.64 16.88
C GLU A 149 -16.93 -2.11 15.70
N ARG A 150 -16.45 -0.86 15.79
CA ARG A 150 -15.58 -0.26 14.77
C ARG A 150 -14.32 -1.09 14.56
N TRP A 151 -13.67 -1.50 15.66
CA TRP A 151 -12.51 -2.37 15.63
C TRP A 151 -12.83 -3.70 14.95
N ALA A 152 -13.92 -4.37 15.33
CA ALA A 152 -14.32 -5.64 14.74
C ALA A 152 -14.57 -5.53 13.22
N ARG A 153 -15.21 -4.45 12.76
CA ARG A 153 -15.41 -4.19 11.32
C ARG A 153 -14.09 -3.99 10.58
N ILE A 154 -13.16 -3.22 11.16
CA ILE A 154 -11.84 -2.99 10.56
C ILE A 154 -11.05 -4.29 10.49
N GLN A 155 -10.97 -5.05 11.58
CA GLN A 155 -10.27 -6.34 11.59
C GLN A 155 -10.86 -7.31 10.57
N HIS A 156 -12.20 -7.38 10.49
CA HIS A 156 -12.88 -8.23 9.51
C HIS A 156 -12.57 -7.81 8.07
N GLY A 157 -12.71 -6.52 7.72
CA GLY A 157 -12.45 -6.06 6.36
C GLY A 157 -10.98 -6.22 5.94
N LEU A 158 -10.03 -5.94 6.84
CA LEU A 158 -8.61 -6.20 6.56
C LEU A 158 -8.32 -7.70 6.40
N SER A 159 -9.01 -8.55 7.15
CA SER A 159 -8.94 -10.02 6.99
C SER A 159 -9.52 -10.50 5.66
N ALA A 160 -10.62 -9.90 5.20
CA ALA A 160 -11.21 -10.20 3.90
C ALA A 160 -10.26 -9.84 2.75
N PHE A 161 -9.57 -8.69 2.82
CA PHE A 161 -8.50 -8.37 1.87
C PHE A 161 -7.37 -9.40 1.89
N ALA A 162 -6.97 -9.88 3.06
CA ALA A 162 -5.89 -10.88 3.18
C ALA A 162 -6.32 -12.31 2.81
N GLY A 163 -7.63 -12.59 2.70
CA GLY A 163 -8.16 -13.93 2.49
C GLY A 163 -8.01 -14.85 3.71
N ARG A 164 -7.62 -14.31 4.87
CA ARG A 164 -7.51 -15.02 6.15
C ARG A 164 -7.73 -14.06 7.31
N ARG A 165 -8.08 -14.60 8.48
CA ARG A 165 -8.16 -13.80 9.71
C ARG A 165 -6.78 -13.23 10.08
N LEU A 166 -6.72 -11.90 10.25
CA LEU A 166 -5.55 -11.19 10.77
C LEU A 166 -5.67 -11.05 12.28
N GLU A 167 -4.59 -11.40 12.98
CA GLU A 167 -4.53 -11.34 14.44
C GLU A 167 -3.86 -10.04 14.92
N LEU A 168 -4.31 -9.53 16.06
CA LEU A 168 -3.71 -8.37 16.71
C LEU A 168 -2.43 -8.81 17.44
N ASP A 169 -1.32 -8.14 17.16
CA ASP A 169 -0.12 -8.24 18.00
C ASP A 169 -0.31 -7.35 19.24
N GLY A 170 -0.59 -7.98 20.38
CA GLY A 170 -0.80 -7.30 21.64
C GLY A 170 0.44 -6.56 22.13
N GLU A 171 1.65 -7.05 21.84
CA GLU A 171 2.90 -6.42 22.27
C GLU A 171 3.19 -5.15 21.46
N VAL A 172 3.02 -5.23 20.13
CA VAL A 172 3.12 -4.04 19.26
C VAL A 172 2.05 -3.03 19.63
N TYR A 173 0.81 -3.46 19.83
CA TYR A 173 -0.28 -2.58 20.22
C TYR A 173 0.01 -1.85 21.53
N THR A 174 0.42 -2.55 22.60
CA THR A 174 0.78 -1.92 23.86
C THR A 174 1.96 -0.96 23.68
N SER A 175 3.00 -1.39 22.97
CA SER A 175 4.18 -0.55 22.71
C SER A 175 3.82 0.74 21.96
N GLU A 176 2.91 0.68 20.99
CA GLU A 176 2.46 1.88 20.27
C GLU A 176 1.51 2.73 21.11
N ALA A 177 0.56 2.12 21.82
CA ALA A 177 -0.40 2.83 22.66
C ALA A 177 0.29 3.67 23.74
N ASP A 178 1.40 3.18 24.30
CA ASP A 178 2.21 3.88 25.29
C ASP A 178 3.00 5.06 24.72
N THR A 179 3.25 5.09 23.40
CA THR A 179 4.10 6.10 22.73
C THR A 179 3.38 6.92 21.64
N ASN A 180 2.06 6.80 21.50
CA ASN A 180 1.28 7.45 20.44
C ASN A 180 0.79 8.87 20.79
N GLN A 181 1.46 9.60 21.70
CA GLN A 181 1.04 10.93 22.16
C GLN A 181 0.79 11.91 20.99
N ARG A 182 1.60 11.81 19.93
CA ARG A 182 1.40 12.62 18.72
C ARG A 182 0.10 12.29 17.99
N ASN A 183 -0.27 11.01 17.89
CA ASN A 183 -1.55 10.61 17.30
C ASN A 183 -2.73 11.04 18.17
N ARG A 184 -2.60 10.98 19.50
CA ARG A 184 -3.61 11.52 20.44
C ARG A 184 -3.83 13.02 20.21
N ALA A 185 -2.75 13.79 20.10
CA ALA A 185 -2.82 15.22 19.80
C ALA A 185 -3.49 15.50 18.44
N ILE A 186 -3.13 14.74 17.40
CA ILE A 186 -3.78 14.82 16.08
C ILE A 186 -5.28 14.53 16.19
N GLY A 187 -5.68 13.47 16.90
CA GLY A 187 -7.09 13.14 17.10
C GLY A 187 -7.86 14.28 17.77
N THR A 188 -7.33 14.82 18.87
CA THR A 188 -7.94 15.97 19.57
C THR A 188 -8.02 17.21 18.66
N LEU A 189 -7.00 17.45 17.83
CA LEU A 189 -7.00 18.58 16.90
C LEU A 189 -8.09 18.41 15.83
N LEU A 190 -8.21 17.23 15.23
CA LEU A 190 -9.28 16.92 14.28
C LEU A 190 -10.67 17.12 14.88
N GLN A 191 -10.86 16.73 16.15
CA GLN A 191 -12.12 16.97 16.86
C GLN A 191 -12.37 18.47 17.08
N ALA A 192 -11.36 19.23 17.49
CA ALA A 192 -11.48 20.67 17.72
C ALA A 192 -11.89 21.44 16.45
N TYR A 193 -11.47 20.98 15.28
CA TYR A 193 -11.89 21.51 13.97
C TYR A 193 -13.19 20.90 13.43
N GLY A 194 -13.88 20.03 14.18
CA GLY A 194 -15.12 19.38 13.75
C GLY A 194 -14.95 18.39 12.59
N ARG A 195 -13.76 17.82 12.42
CA ARG A 195 -13.47 16.83 11.36
C ARG A 195 -13.81 15.40 11.75
N ILE A 196 -13.87 15.12 13.05
CA ILE A 196 -14.35 13.85 13.59
C ILE A 196 -15.40 14.12 14.66
N ASP A 197 -16.50 13.38 14.59
CA ASP A 197 -17.59 13.45 15.58
C ASP A 197 -17.39 12.44 16.74
N ALA A 198 -16.60 11.40 16.50
CA ALA A 198 -16.28 10.37 17.48
C ALA A 198 -15.35 10.90 18.59
N ASP A 199 -15.30 10.22 19.73
CA ASP A 199 -14.27 10.45 20.74
C ASP A 199 -12.86 10.28 20.10
N PRO A 200 -12.02 11.34 20.09
CA PRO A 200 -10.72 11.31 19.44
C PRO A 200 -9.81 10.24 20.02
N LEU A 201 -9.88 9.97 21.34
CA LEU A 201 -9.00 8.98 21.96
C LEU A 201 -9.43 7.56 21.60
N ALA A 202 -10.74 7.30 21.53
CA ALA A 202 -11.26 6.03 21.03
C ALA A 202 -10.91 5.81 19.54
N ALA A 203 -10.99 6.84 18.70
CA ALA A 203 -10.59 6.75 17.29
C ALA A 203 -9.09 6.43 17.14
N VAL A 204 -8.25 7.09 17.95
CA VAL A 204 -6.80 6.83 17.99
C VAL A 204 -6.49 5.43 18.51
N ASP A 205 -7.23 4.93 19.51
CA ASP A 205 -7.06 3.56 20.00
C ASP A 205 -7.33 2.52 18.91
N VAL A 206 -8.48 2.63 18.22
CA VAL A 206 -8.83 1.75 17.10
C VAL A 206 -7.81 1.87 15.95
N TYR A 207 -7.32 3.07 15.67
CA TYR A 207 -6.23 3.28 14.70
C TYR A 207 -4.89 2.65 15.16
N THR A 208 -4.63 2.59 16.46
CA THR A 208 -3.43 1.92 16.97
C THR A 208 -3.57 0.39 16.85
N ARG A 209 -4.76 -0.15 17.11
CA ARG A 209 -5.06 -1.58 16.93
C ARG A 209 -4.94 -2.01 15.46
N GLN A 210 -5.46 -1.22 14.50
CA GLN A 210 -5.37 -1.58 13.07
C GLN A 210 -3.91 -1.64 12.60
N CYS A 211 -3.05 -0.73 13.05
CA CYS A 211 -1.62 -0.73 12.71
C CYS A 211 -0.91 -1.96 13.27
N SER A 212 -1.44 -2.53 14.35
CA SER A 212 -0.84 -3.66 15.08
C SER A 212 -1.32 -5.04 14.60
N LEU A 213 -2.07 -5.13 13.50
CA LEU A 213 -2.44 -6.42 12.90
C LEU A 213 -1.24 -7.10 12.22
N LEU A 214 -1.14 -8.42 12.37
CA LEU A 214 -0.05 -9.23 11.81
C LEU A 214 -0.34 -9.68 10.38
N VAL A 215 0.57 -9.33 9.48
CA VAL A 215 0.59 -9.72 8.06
C VAL A 215 1.96 -10.27 7.67
N SER A 216 2.02 -10.94 6.54
CA SER A 216 3.24 -11.39 5.85
C SER A 216 3.36 -10.69 4.50
N ALA A 217 4.48 -10.89 3.79
CA ALA A 217 4.61 -10.39 2.42
C ALA A 217 3.60 -11.08 1.48
N ALA A 218 3.32 -12.36 1.71
CA ALA A 218 2.28 -13.10 0.99
C ALA A 218 0.89 -12.49 1.20
N ASP A 219 0.53 -12.15 2.44
CA ASP A 219 -0.74 -11.48 2.73
C ASP A 219 -0.83 -10.13 2.01
N LEU A 220 0.21 -9.30 2.09
CA LEU A 220 0.23 -8.01 1.40
C LEU A 220 0.06 -8.15 -0.11
N ALA A 221 0.66 -9.17 -0.73
CA ALA A 221 0.49 -9.45 -2.14
C ALA A 221 -0.97 -9.77 -2.48
N VAL A 222 -1.63 -10.66 -1.70
CA VAL A 222 -3.04 -11.02 -1.87
C VAL A 222 -3.98 -9.82 -1.62
N MET A 223 -3.70 -9.02 -0.59
CA MET A 223 -4.44 -7.79 -0.33
C MET A 223 -4.32 -6.81 -1.51
N GLY A 224 -3.12 -6.65 -2.07
CA GLY A 224 -2.88 -5.84 -3.26
C GLY A 224 -3.60 -6.39 -4.49
N ALA A 225 -3.54 -7.71 -4.70
CA ALA A 225 -4.21 -8.38 -5.82
C ALA A 225 -5.74 -8.26 -5.75
N THR A 226 -6.31 -8.21 -4.53
CA THR A 226 -7.72 -7.91 -4.32
C THR A 226 -8.11 -6.54 -4.92
N LEU A 227 -7.28 -5.51 -4.70
CA LEU A 227 -7.49 -4.20 -5.32
C LEU A 227 -7.19 -4.21 -6.83
N ALA A 228 -6.22 -5.02 -7.29
CA ALA A 228 -5.94 -5.19 -8.70
C ALA A 228 -7.11 -5.80 -9.48
N ASP A 229 -7.86 -6.72 -8.85
CA ASP A 229 -9.01 -7.44 -9.43
C ASP A 229 -10.36 -6.76 -9.12
N GLY A 230 -10.37 -5.43 -9.04
CA GLY A 230 -11.61 -4.67 -8.84
C GLY A 230 -12.34 -4.99 -7.53
N GLY A 231 -11.59 -5.35 -6.48
CA GLY A 231 -12.08 -5.59 -5.13
C GLY A 231 -12.46 -7.04 -4.83
N VAL A 232 -12.18 -8.00 -5.71
CA VAL A 232 -12.40 -9.44 -5.47
C VAL A 232 -11.12 -10.09 -4.97
N ASN A 233 -11.17 -10.75 -3.82
CA ASN A 233 -10.01 -11.44 -3.29
C ASN A 233 -9.73 -12.69 -4.15
N PRO A 234 -8.52 -12.83 -4.73
CA PRO A 234 -8.26 -13.83 -5.76
C PRO A 234 -8.14 -15.26 -5.20
N VAL A 235 -7.97 -15.42 -3.88
CA VAL A 235 -7.86 -16.73 -3.22
C VAL A 235 -9.22 -17.24 -2.76
N THR A 236 -10.06 -16.35 -2.24
CA THR A 236 -11.36 -16.70 -1.65
C THR A 236 -12.55 -16.49 -2.59
N GLY A 237 -12.39 -15.65 -3.62
CA GLY A 237 -13.47 -15.21 -4.51
C GLY A 237 -14.44 -14.22 -3.87
N GLU A 238 -14.18 -13.77 -2.64
CA GLU A 238 -15.01 -12.80 -1.94
C GLU A 238 -14.86 -11.40 -2.55
N ARG A 239 -15.98 -10.72 -2.84
CA ARG A 239 -15.95 -9.29 -3.17
C ARG A 239 -15.86 -8.48 -1.88
N VAL A 240 -14.69 -7.91 -1.60
CA VAL A 240 -14.42 -7.07 -0.43
C VAL A 240 -14.88 -5.63 -0.64
N VAL A 241 -14.66 -5.08 -1.85
CA VAL A 241 -15.13 -3.75 -2.25
C VAL A 241 -15.57 -3.73 -3.71
N SER A 242 -16.25 -2.67 -4.13
CA SER A 242 -16.63 -2.45 -5.52
C SER A 242 -15.43 -2.09 -6.42
N PRO A 243 -15.52 -2.32 -7.74
CA PRO A 243 -14.45 -1.92 -8.68
C PRO A 243 -14.17 -0.41 -8.70
N ALA A 244 -15.20 0.41 -8.46
CA ALA A 244 -15.05 1.86 -8.36
C ALA A 244 -14.20 2.27 -7.15
N VAL A 245 -14.45 1.66 -5.99
CA VAL A 245 -13.66 1.88 -4.77
C VAL A 245 -12.23 1.38 -4.91
N ALA A 246 -12.04 0.23 -5.56
CA ALA A 246 -10.70 -0.27 -5.87
C ALA A 246 -9.92 0.76 -6.72
N ARG A 247 -10.53 1.26 -7.81
CA ARG A 247 -9.93 2.30 -8.66
C ARG A 247 -9.57 3.57 -7.88
N ASP A 248 -10.46 4.05 -7.02
CA ASP A 248 -10.23 5.28 -6.24
C ASP A 248 -9.11 5.09 -5.21
N THR A 249 -9.05 3.91 -4.58
CA THR A 249 -7.95 3.54 -3.68
C THR A 249 -6.62 3.54 -4.41
N LEU A 250 -6.55 2.97 -5.62
CA LEU A 250 -5.32 2.97 -6.42
C LEU A 250 -4.90 4.39 -6.83
N ALA A 251 -5.85 5.27 -7.16
CA ALA A 251 -5.55 6.66 -7.48
C ALA A 251 -4.96 7.43 -6.29
N VAL A 252 -5.48 7.22 -5.08
CA VAL A 252 -4.96 7.84 -3.85
C VAL A 252 -3.58 7.28 -3.50
N LEU A 253 -3.39 5.97 -3.65
CA LEU A 253 -2.09 5.32 -3.41
C LEU A 253 -1.01 5.85 -4.35
N ALA A 254 -1.34 6.05 -5.64
CA ALA A 254 -0.40 6.61 -6.61
C ALA A 254 0.09 8.01 -6.22
N SER A 255 -0.77 8.85 -5.63
CA SER A 255 -0.42 10.25 -5.32
C SER A 255 0.11 10.48 -3.89
N THR A 256 -0.20 9.59 -2.93
CA THR A 256 0.05 9.85 -1.49
C THR A 256 0.59 8.64 -0.69
N GLY A 257 0.84 7.50 -1.32
CA GLY A 257 1.11 6.25 -0.61
C GLY A 257 2.49 6.07 0.02
N LEU A 258 3.53 6.77 -0.44
CA LEU A 258 4.93 6.60 0.00
C LEU A 258 5.49 7.86 0.66
N TYR A 259 4.68 8.47 1.53
CA TYR A 259 5.05 9.65 2.33
C TYR A 259 5.48 10.84 1.44
N GLU A 260 6.51 11.60 1.82
CA GLU A 260 7.00 12.74 1.04
C GLU A 260 7.60 12.31 -0.31
N ARG A 261 7.93 11.01 -0.47
CA ARG A 261 8.56 10.44 -1.67
C ARG A 261 7.58 9.77 -2.62
N SER A 262 6.27 10.00 -2.48
CA SER A 262 5.25 9.42 -3.36
C SER A 262 5.48 9.76 -4.84
N GLY A 263 5.93 10.99 -5.15
CA GLY A 263 6.25 11.38 -6.52
C GLY A 263 7.48 10.65 -7.09
N GLU A 264 8.56 10.54 -6.30
CA GLU A 264 9.76 9.80 -6.71
C GLU A 264 9.46 8.30 -6.88
N TRP A 265 8.65 7.74 -5.98
CA TRP A 265 8.19 6.37 -6.10
C TRP A 265 7.45 6.14 -7.41
N LEU A 266 6.47 6.98 -7.73
CA LEU A 266 5.68 6.83 -8.94
C LEU A 266 6.54 7.03 -10.20
N PHE A 267 7.52 7.93 -10.15
CA PHE A 267 8.47 8.16 -11.25
C PHE A 267 9.42 6.95 -11.49
N GLU A 268 9.91 6.33 -10.42
CA GLU A 268 10.91 5.24 -10.51
C GLU A 268 10.28 3.84 -10.69
N ILE A 269 9.09 3.63 -10.14
CA ILE A 269 8.44 2.30 -10.07
C ILE A 269 7.16 2.24 -10.90
N GLY A 270 6.44 3.34 -11.07
CA GLY A 270 5.25 3.38 -11.92
C GLY A 270 4.05 2.59 -11.38
N LEU A 271 3.98 2.35 -10.07
CA LEU A 271 2.89 1.59 -9.44
C LEU A 271 2.29 2.35 -8.25
N PRO A 272 0.96 2.31 -8.06
CA PRO A 272 0.34 2.57 -6.76
C PRO A 272 0.96 1.67 -5.68
N GLY A 273 1.26 2.23 -4.52
CA GLY A 273 1.78 1.44 -3.40
C GLY A 273 1.65 2.13 -2.05
N LYS A 274 1.92 1.38 -0.99
CA LYS A 274 1.93 1.87 0.40
C LYS A 274 3.02 1.17 1.19
N SER A 275 3.80 1.93 1.95
CA SER A 275 4.78 1.40 2.90
C SER A 275 4.31 1.46 4.36
N GLY A 276 4.93 0.63 5.19
CA GLY A 276 4.81 0.62 6.63
C GLY A 276 6.17 0.59 7.30
N VAL A 277 6.27 1.24 8.45
CA VAL A 277 7.51 1.41 9.25
C VAL A 277 8.05 0.11 9.85
N ALA A 278 7.31 -0.99 9.77
CA ALA A 278 7.83 -2.32 10.07
C ALA A 278 8.74 -2.85 8.95
N GLY A 279 8.77 -2.22 7.77
CA GLY A 279 9.54 -2.67 6.60
C GLY A 279 8.68 -3.33 5.51
N GLY A 280 7.36 -3.33 5.67
CA GLY A 280 6.43 -3.81 4.65
C GLY A 280 6.23 -2.79 3.53
N ILE A 281 6.04 -3.27 2.30
CA ILE A 281 5.51 -2.48 1.18
C ILE A 281 4.51 -3.34 0.41
N VAL A 282 3.36 -2.77 0.09
CA VAL A 282 2.40 -3.32 -0.88
C VAL A 282 2.37 -2.45 -2.12
N THR A 283 2.32 -3.06 -3.29
CA THR A 283 2.18 -2.36 -4.58
C THR A 283 1.19 -3.09 -5.46
N ILE A 284 0.48 -2.37 -6.31
CA ILE A 284 -0.66 -2.91 -7.05
C ILE A 284 -0.55 -2.54 -8.51
N SER A 285 -0.65 -3.54 -9.41
CA SER A 285 -0.77 -3.34 -10.85
C SER A 285 -2.19 -3.72 -11.29
N PRO A 286 -3.05 -2.75 -11.65
CA PRO A 286 -4.43 -2.99 -12.00
C PRO A 286 -4.57 -4.08 -13.07
N GLY A 287 -5.46 -5.06 -12.84
CA GLY A 287 -5.72 -6.18 -13.75
C GLY A 287 -4.64 -7.27 -13.81
N LYS A 288 -3.54 -7.15 -13.07
CA LYS A 288 -2.44 -8.14 -13.04
C LYS A 288 -2.25 -8.79 -11.68
N GLY A 289 -2.11 -7.98 -10.64
CA GLY A 289 -1.84 -8.52 -9.31
C GLY A 289 -1.25 -7.50 -8.33
N GLY A 290 -0.85 -8.01 -7.17
CA GLY A 290 -0.19 -7.25 -6.11
C GLY A 290 1.21 -7.79 -5.80
N ILE A 291 2.12 -6.91 -5.42
CA ILE A 291 3.42 -7.26 -4.84
C ILE A 291 3.37 -6.94 -3.35
N GLY A 292 3.76 -7.89 -2.52
CA GLY A 292 4.08 -7.69 -1.12
C GLY A 292 5.55 -7.92 -0.88
N VAL A 293 6.20 -7.04 -0.12
CA VAL A 293 7.59 -7.21 0.31
C VAL A 293 7.73 -6.87 1.78
N PHE A 294 8.69 -7.50 2.44
CA PHE A 294 9.02 -7.23 3.84
C PHE A 294 10.52 -7.26 4.04
N SER A 295 11.09 -6.16 4.55
CA SER A 295 12.47 -6.11 5.05
C SER A 295 12.60 -4.95 6.04
N PRO A 296 12.98 -5.19 7.32
CA PRO A 296 12.91 -4.18 8.38
C PRO A 296 13.77 -2.92 8.21
N ARG A 297 14.88 -2.98 7.46
CA ARG A 297 15.78 -1.82 7.27
C ARG A 297 15.15 -0.77 6.36
N LEU A 298 14.97 0.43 6.88
CA LEU A 298 14.33 1.56 6.22
C LEU A 298 15.35 2.61 5.77
N ASP A 299 15.01 3.33 4.71
CA ASP A 299 15.66 4.58 4.34
C ASP A 299 15.23 5.74 5.26
N SER A 300 15.77 6.94 5.02
CA SER A 300 15.45 8.14 5.81
C SER A 300 13.99 8.60 5.69
N ALA A 301 13.25 8.11 4.70
CA ALA A 301 11.82 8.40 4.51
C ALA A 301 10.92 7.30 5.11
N GLY A 302 11.50 6.29 5.76
CA GLY A 302 10.75 5.21 6.41
C GLY A 302 10.31 4.09 5.46
N ASN A 303 10.93 3.97 4.29
CA ASN A 303 10.60 2.93 3.31
C ASN A 303 11.66 1.82 3.29
N SER A 304 11.24 0.55 3.22
CA SER A 304 12.17 -0.59 3.16
C SER A 304 13.14 -0.49 1.99
N VAL A 305 14.45 -0.54 2.26
CA VAL A 305 15.48 -0.40 1.20
C VAL A 305 15.44 -1.59 0.25
N ARG A 306 15.47 -2.83 0.78
CA ARG A 306 15.39 -4.04 -0.04
C ARG A 306 14.05 -4.16 -0.74
N GLY A 307 12.96 -3.79 -0.06
CA GLY A 307 11.62 -3.78 -0.63
C GLY A 307 11.48 -2.86 -1.85
N GLN A 308 12.02 -1.64 -1.77
CA GLN A 308 12.08 -0.71 -2.91
C GLN A 308 12.84 -1.29 -4.10
N ARG A 309 14.00 -1.90 -3.85
CA ARG A 309 14.85 -2.51 -4.90
C ARG A 309 14.14 -3.67 -5.61
N ALA A 310 13.58 -4.61 -4.86
CA ALA A 310 12.87 -5.75 -5.43
C ALA A 310 11.62 -5.31 -6.20
N THR A 311 10.84 -4.39 -5.65
CA THR A 311 9.67 -3.82 -6.34
C THR A 311 10.06 -3.18 -7.66
N ARG A 312 11.12 -2.35 -7.68
CA ARG A 312 11.59 -1.68 -8.91
C ARG A 312 12.00 -2.70 -9.97
N PHE A 313 12.70 -3.76 -9.56
CA PHE A 313 13.06 -4.86 -10.47
C PHE A 313 11.81 -5.52 -11.06
N LEU A 314 10.86 -5.93 -10.20
CA LEU A 314 9.64 -6.62 -10.62
C LEU A 314 8.78 -5.75 -11.53
N SER A 315 8.63 -4.46 -11.21
CA SER A 315 7.85 -3.54 -12.02
C SER A 315 8.34 -3.49 -13.47
N ARG A 316 9.67 -3.41 -13.66
CA ARG A 316 10.30 -3.42 -14.99
C ARG A 316 10.21 -4.78 -15.68
N ALA A 317 10.55 -5.85 -14.97
CA ALA A 317 10.71 -7.17 -15.58
C ALA A 317 9.38 -7.85 -15.93
N LEU A 318 8.35 -7.65 -15.09
CA LEU A 318 7.00 -8.17 -15.31
C LEU A 318 6.12 -7.20 -16.12
N GLY A 319 6.61 -5.99 -16.38
CA GLY A 319 5.90 -4.94 -17.10
C GLY A 319 4.65 -4.47 -16.37
N LEU A 320 4.79 -4.15 -15.09
CA LEU A 320 3.70 -3.76 -14.21
C LEU A 320 3.43 -2.26 -14.24
N ASP A 321 4.45 -1.46 -14.58
CA ASP A 321 4.40 -0.01 -14.65
C ASP A 321 3.20 0.48 -15.49
N VAL A 322 2.32 1.25 -14.85
CA VAL A 322 1.07 1.72 -15.46
C VAL A 322 1.27 2.87 -16.45
N PHE A 323 2.47 3.44 -16.52
CA PHE A 323 2.85 4.52 -17.44
C PHE A 323 3.76 4.05 -18.57
N ALA A 324 4.27 2.82 -18.50
CA ALA A 324 5.12 2.27 -19.54
C ALA A 324 4.32 1.96 -20.82
N SER A 325 4.90 2.30 -21.97
CA SER A 325 4.34 2.03 -23.29
C SER A 325 5.46 1.70 -24.29
N GLU A 326 5.13 0.91 -25.30
CA GLU A 326 6.03 0.56 -26.39
C GLU A 326 5.55 1.22 -27.68
N ALA A 327 6.50 1.54 -28.57
CA ALA A 327 6.16 2.07 -29.88
C ALA A 327 5.32 1.05 -30.63
N HIS A 328 4.18 1.48 -31.18
CA HIS A 328 3.41 0.62 -32.06
C HIS A 328 4.23 0.34 -33.33
N GLU A 329 4.50 -0.93 -33.62
CA GLU A 329 5.10 -1.32 -34.89
C GLU A 329 4.10 -1.06 -36.01
N HIS A 330 4.37 -0.03 -36.81
CA HIS A 330 3.54 0.29 -37.97
C HIS A 330 3.86 -0.72 -39.07
N GLY A 331 2.94 -1.63 -39.35
CA GLY A 331 2.91 -2.36 -40.62
C GLY A 331 2.72 -1.38 -41.80
N PRO A 332 2.98 -1.79 -43.05
CA PRO A 332 2.76 -0.93 -44.20
C PRO A 332 1.31 -0.43 -44.20
N TYR A 333 1.14 0.90 -44.19
CA TYR A 333 -0.17 1.55 -44.19
C TYR A 333 -0.99 1.09 -45.42
N PRO A 334 -2.23 0.59 -45.26
CA PRO A 334 -3.06 0.11 -46.37
C PRO A 334 -3.62 1.21 -47.28
N TYR A 335 -3.12 2.46 -47.18
CA TYR A 335 -3.65 3.62 -47.90
C TYR A 335 -2.57 4.44 -48.64
N THR A 336 -1.58 3.79 -49.23
CA THR A 336 -0.98 4.38 -50.45
C THR A 336 -1.97 4.18 -51.59
N ARG A 337 -2.93 5.11 -51.72
CA ARG A 337 -3.63 5.31 -53.01
C ARG A 337 -2.54 5.57 -54.04
N GLU A 338 -2.43 4.69 -55.03
CA GLU A 338 -1.76 5.01 -56.28
C GLU A 338 -2.33 6.34 -56.77
N MET A 339 -1.53 7.40 -56.73
CA MET A 339 -1.82 8.57 -57.54
C MET A 339 -1.61 8.14 -58.99
N GLY A 340 -2.67 7.62 -59.59
CA GLY A 340 -2.74 7.42 -61.03
C GLY A 340 -2.46 8.77 -61.70
N SER A 341 -1.39 8.80 -62.48
CA SER A 341 -1.06 9.90 -63.38
C SER A 341 -2.22 10.10 -64.37
N ALA A 342 -2.86 11.26 -64.31
CA ALA A 342 -3.67 11.78 -65.41
C ALA A 342 -2.78 12.50 -66.42
#